data_AF-A0A9D0VZL5-F1
#
_entry.id   AF-A0A9D0VZL5-F1
#
_cell.length_a   1.000
_cell.length_b   1.000
_cell.length_c   1.000
_cell.angle_alpha   90.00
_cell.angle_beta   90.00
_cell.angle_gamma   90.00
#
_symmetry.space_group_name_H-M   'P 1'
#
loop_
_entity.id
_entity.type
_entity.pdbx_description
1 polymer ?
#
loop_
_entity_poly.entity_id
_entity_poly.type
_entity_poly.pdbx_seq_one_letter_code
_entity_poly.pdbx_strand_id
1 'polypeptide(L)'
;MINKTLLAELALTQSLLLALVEDSDNDDYRRQFHPDLSPLGWHLGHCVYVECHWLHERLRGDDSVTAPIASLYMPPTTPKPERGALLPPRPALLAWARELQDFNRHYL
;
A
#
# COMPACT_ATOMS: atom_id res chain seq x y z
N MET A 1 -11.02 -1.52 24.32
CA MET A 1 -11.95 -2.11 23.32
C MET A 1 -11.67 -1.45 22.00
N ILE A 2 -11.53 -2.24 20.94
CA ILE A 2 -11.29 -1.70 19.60
C ILE A 2 -12.62 -1.13 19.06
N ASN A 3 -12.56 0.07 18.48
CA ASN A 3 -13.72 0.79 18.00
C ASN A 3 -14.21 0.16 16.68
N LYS A 4 -15.31 -0.59 16.74
CA LYS A 4 -15.88 -1.28 15.57
C LYS A 4 -16.24 -0.34 14.42
N THR A 5 -16.66 0.88 14.72
CA THR A 5 -16.96 1.89 13.69
C THR A 5 -15.68 2.28 12.95
N LEU A 6 -14.59 2.54 13.68
CA LEU A 6 -13.31 2.90 13.08
C LEU A 6 -12.74 1.77 12.22
N LEU A 7 -12.90 0.50 12.62
CA LEU A 7 -12.49 -0.64 11.79
C LEU A 7 -13.30 -0.74 10.50
N ALA A 8 -14.61 -0.45 10.55
CA ALA A 8 -15.45 -0.41 9.36
C ALA A 8 -15.04 0.73 8.41
N GLU A 9 -14.71 1.91 8.96
CA GLU A 9 -14.21 3.06 8.18
C GLU A 9 -12.85 2.76 7.54
N LEU A 10 -11.96 2.06 8.25
CA LEU A 10 -10.69 1.58 7.69
C LEU A 10 -10.94 0.62 6.53
N ALA A 11 -11.81 -0.38 6.70
CA ALA A 11 -12.14 -1.35 5.66
C ALA A 11 -12.73 -0.68 4.41
N LEU A 12 -13.61 0.31 4.60
CA LEU A 12 -14.15 1.11 3.51
C LEU A 12 -13.05 1.88 2.76
N THR A 13 -12.15 2.53 3.50
CA THR A 13 -11.04 3.29 2.92
C THR A 13 -10.11 2.40 2.10
N GLN A 14 -9.76 1.22 2.62
CA GLN A 14 -8.95 0.22 1.94
C GLN A 14 -9.63 -0.26 0.64
N SER A 15 -10.95 -0.52 0.70
CA SER A 15 -11.74 -0.94 -0.48
C SER A 15 -11.76 0.14 -1.56
N LEU A 16 -11.89 1.42 -1.17
CA LEU A 16 -11.85 2.55 -2.10
C LEU A 16 -10.47 2.70 -2.76
N LEU A 17 -9.38 2.54 -2.01
CA LEU A 17 -8.02 2.58 -2.56
C LEU A 17 -7.78 1.44 -3.57
N LEU A 18 -8.24 0.23 -3.25
CA LEU A 18 -8.16 -0.92 -4.15
C LEU A 18 -8.94 -0.68 -5.44
N ALA A 19 -10.18 -0.20 -5.34
CA ALA A 19 -11.02 0.07 -6.50
C ALA A 19 -10.39 1.10 -7.46
N LEU A 20 -9.81 2.17 -6.91
CA LEU A 20 -9.11 3.19 -7.72
C LEU A 20 -7.96 2.60 -8.56
N VAL A 21 -7.20 1.66 -8.00
CA VAL A 21 -6.10 0.99 -8.72
C VAL A 21 -6.61 -0.12 -9.66
N GLU A 22 -7.69 -0.80 -9.28
CA GLU A 22 -8.30 -1.85 -10.08
C GLU A 22 -8.88 -1.31 -11.40
N ASP A 23 -9.53 -0.14 -11.32
CA ASP A 23 -10.17 0.54 -12.46
C ASP A 23 -9.19 1.28 -13.38
N SER A 24 -7.94 1.51 -12.96
CA SER A 24 -6.93 2.14 -13.82
C SER A 24 -6.45 1.18 -14.91
N ASP A 25 -5.82 1.67 -15.98
CA ASP A 25 -5.04 0.81 -16.88
C ASP A 25 -3.60 0.61 -16.36
N ASN A 26 -2.76 -0.09 -17.13
CA ASN A 26 -1.37 -0.37 -16.73
C ASN A 26 -0.44 0.85 -16.85
N ASP A 27 -0.80 1.80 -17.70
CA ASP A 27 0.00 2.99 -17.96
C ASP A 27 -0.26 4.01 -16.84
N ASP A 28 -1.52 4.32 -16.57
CA ASP A 28 -1.93 5.23 -15.49
C ASP A 28 -1.53 4.70 -14.11
N TYR A 29 -1.53 3.38 -13.92
CA TYR A 29 -1.03 2.72 -12.71
C TYR A 29 0.44 3.11 -12.38
N ARG A 30 1.30 3.22 -13.39
CA ARG A 30 2.74 3.53 -13.24
C ARG A 30 3.07 4.98 -13.52
N ARG A 31 2.15 5.73 -14.12
CA ARG A 31 2.42 7.08 -14.61
C ARG A 31 2.60 8.06 -13.46
N GLN A 32 3.68 8.81 -13.55
CA GLN A 32 3.87 10.04 -12.78
C GLN A 32 3.30 11.21 -13.59
N PHE A 33 2.13 11.72 -13.22
CA PHE A 33 1.49 12.83 -13.93
C PHE A 33 2.16 14.19 -13.68
N HIS A 34 2.85 14.35 -12.55
CA HIS A 34 3.60 15.55 -12.19
C HIS A 34 4.87 15.16 -11.40
N PRO A 35 6.01 15.85 -11.57
CA PRO A 35 7.26 15.52 -10.88
C PRO A 35 7.15 15.43 -9.34
N ASP A 36 6.22 16.19 -8.76
CA ASP A 36 5.96 16.18 -7.32
C ASP A 36 4.93 15.13 -6.86
N LEU A 37 4.36 14.34 -7.76
CA LEU A 37 3.42 13.28 -7.41
C LEU A 37 4.09 11.91 -7.52
N SER A 38 3.62 10.94 -6.73
CA SER A 38 3.93 9.53 -6.98
C SER A 38 2.90 8.94 -7.95
N PRO A 39 3.22 7.84 -8.64
CA PRO A 39 2.22 7.05 -9.35
C PRO A 39 1.12 6.51 -8.45
N LEU A 40 -0.05 6.27 -9.02
CA LEU A 40 -1.20 5.71 -8.32
C LEU A 40 -0.88 4.36 -7.65
N GLY A 41 -0.19 3.47 -8.36
CA GLY A 41 0.24 2.18 -7.81
C GLY A 41 1.16 2.30 -6.60
N TRP A 42 2.02 3.32 -6.59
CA TRP A 42 2.92 3.55 -5.46
C TRP A 42 2.15 3.99 -4.23
N HIS A 43 1.08 4.77 -4.38
CA HIS A 43 0.25 5.19 -3.26
C HIS A 43 -0.47 4.02 -2.57
N LEU A 44 -1.06 3.09 -3.33
CA LEU A 44 -1.66 1.88 -2.74
C LEU A 44 -0.60 1.07 -1.98
N GLY A 45 0.54 0.81 -2.62
CA GLY A 45 1.63 0.06 -1.98
C GLY A 45 2.17 0.74 -0.72
N HIS A 46 2.29 2.07 -0.73
CA HIS A 46 2.70 2.85 0.42
C HIS A 46 1.69 2.78 1.58
N CYS A 47 0.38 2.87 1.30
CA CYS A 47 -0.65 2.73 2.33
C CYS A 47 -0.54 1.36 3.03
N VAL A 48 -0.49 0.27 2.25
CA VAL A 48 -0.37 -1.09 2.81
C VAL A 48 0.94 -1.25 3.58
N TYR A 49 2.06 -0.71 3.05
CA TYR A 49 3.35 -0.70 3.74
C TYR A 49 3.27 -0.01 5.12
N VAL A 50 2.65 1.18 5.19
CA VAL A 50 2.52 1.92 6.46
C VAL A 50 1.66 1.17 7.46
N GLU A 51 0.56 0.56 7.01
CA GLU A 51 -0.25 -0.32 7.86
C GLU A 51 0.59 -1.46 8.44
N CYS A 52 1.36 -2.15 7.59
CA CYS A 52 2.20 -3.26 8.02
C CYS A 52 3.36 -2.84 8.92
N HIS A 53 3.96 -1.68 8.66
CA HIS A 53 5.00 -1.11 9.51
C HIS A 53 4.51 -0.91 10.94
N TRP A 54 3.32 -0.34 11.13
CA TRP A 54 2.80 -0.15 12.48
C TRP A 54 2.32 -1.45 13.11
N LEU A 55 1.60 -2.29 12.36
CA LEU A 55 0.92 -3.46 12.93
C LEU A 55 1.81 -4.68 13.12
N HIS A 56 2.73 -4.94 12.19
CA HIS A 56 3.61 -6.11 12.25
C HIS A 56 4.95 -5.72 12.86
N GLU A 57 5.62 -4.74 12.26
CA GLU A 57 6.98 -4.41 12.68
C GLU A 57 6.99 -3.72 14.05
N ARG A 58 6.22 -2.65 14.24
CA ARG A 58 6.26 -1.89 15.51
C ARG A 58 5.53 -2.58 16.66
N LEU A 59 4.34 -3.13 16.41
CA LEU A 59 3.54 -3.74 17.47
C LEU A 59 3.90 -5.19 17.76
N ARG A 60 4.30 -5.99 16.75
CA ARG A 60 4.64 -7.42 16.94
C ARG A 60 6.14 -7.71 16.90
N GLY A 61 6.95 -6.75 16.46
CA GLY A 61 8.39 -6.98 16.29
C GLY A 61 8.72 -7.87 15.08
N ASP A 62 7.86 -7.92 14.06
CA ASP A 62 8.05 -8.71 12.84
C ASP A 62 8.10 -7.79 11.61
N ASP A 63 9.29 -7.64 11.02
CA ASP A 63 9.53 -6.83 9.84
C ASP A 63 9.60 -7.64 8.54
N SER A 64 9.25 -8.94 8.56
CA SER A 64 9.39 -9.84 7.41
C SER A 64 8.65 -9.35 6.16
N VAL A 65 7.54 -8.64 6.35
CA VAL A 65 6.75 -8.02 5.28
C VAL A 65 7.31 -6.67 4.85
N THR A 66 7.85 -5.87 5.77
CA THR A 66 8.22 -4.47 5.52
C THR A 66 9.66 -4.33 5.06
N ALA A 67 10.61 -5.05 5.67
CA ALA A 67 12.03 -4.94 5.37
C ALA A 67 12.37 -5.18 3.88
N PRO A 68 11.79 -6.17 3.16
CA PRO A 68 12.12 -6.41 1.76
C PRO A 68 11.66 -5.30 0.80
N ILE A 69 10.65 -4.53 1.17
CA ILE A 69 10.01 -3.50 0.32
C ILE A 69 10.20 -2.08 0.84
N ALA A 70 10.90 -1.92 1.96
CA ALA A 70 11.09 -0.65 2.64
C ALA A 70 11.76 0.39 1.72
N SER A 71 12.73 -0.03 0.91
CA SER A 71 13.40 0.85 -0.05
C SER A 71 12.43 1.47 -1.06
N LEU A 72 11.39 0.73 -1.48
CA LEU A 72 10.39 1.21 -2.44
C LEU A 72 9.36 2.13 -1.80
N TYR A 73 8.84 1.76 -0.62
CA TYR A 73 7.66 2.43 -0.05
C TYR A 73 7.94 3.42 1.09
N MET A 74 9.18 3.53 1.58
CA MET A 74 9.55 4.62 2.47
C MET A 74 9.73 5.94 1.68
N PRO A 75 9.04 7.04 2.03
CA PRO A 75 9.06 8.26 1.23
C PRO A 75 10.42 8.92 0.93
N PRO A 76 11.48 8.84 1.75
CA PRO A 76 12.78 9.41 1.39
C PRO A 76 13.70 8.45 0.64
N THR A 77 13.38 7.16 0.50
CA THR A 77 14.33 6.16 -0.01
C THR A 77 14.31 6.01 -1.52
N THR A 78 13.12 5.96 -2.15
CA THR A 78 12.99 5.91 -3.61
C THR A 78 12.62 7.28 -4.17
N PRO A 79 13.44 7.89 -5.06
CA PRO A 79 13.12 9.13 -5.76
C PRO A 79 11.80 9.03 -6.54
N LYS A 80 11.00 10.10 -6.54
CA LYS A 80 9.67 10.09 -7.21
C LYS A 80 9.70 9.63 -8.69
N PRO A 81 10.67 10.08 -9.51
CA PRO A 81 10.74 9.65 -10.92
C PRO A 81 10.97 8.15 -11.12
N GLU A 82 11.55 7.45 -10.13
CA GLU A 82 11.88 6.02 -10.23
C GLU A 82 10.72 5.11 -9.80
N ARG A 83 9.79 5.64 -8.99
CA ARG A 83 8.72 4.86 -8.34
C ARG A 83 7.89 4.05 -9.33
N GLY A 84 7.53 4.63 -10.48
CA GLY A 84 6.68 3.98 -11.48
C GLY A 84 7.31 2.76 -12.12
N ALA A 85 8.60 2.82 -12.43
CA ALA A 85 9.34 1.74 -13.07
C ALA A 85 9.60 0.56 -12.13
N LEU A 86 9.67 0.82 -10.83
CA LEU A 86 9.93 -0.19 -9.79
C LEU A 86 8.66 -0.90 -9.30
N LEU A 87 7.47 -0.46 -9.75
CA LEU A 87 6.21 -1.08 -9.34
C LEU A 87 6.07 -2.52 -9.87
N PRO A 88 5.56 -3.45 -9.04
CA PRO A 88 5.23 -4.79 -9.50
C PRO A 88 4.09 -4.74 -10.53
N PRO A 89 3.79 -5.85 -11.23
CA PRO A 89 2.59 -5.97 -12.04
C PRO A 89 1.33 -5.60 -11.23
N ARG A 90 0.43 -4.81 -11.84
CA ARG A 90 -0.78 -4.32 -11.16
C ARG A 90 -1.61 -5.43 -10.49
N PRO A 91 -1.86 -6.60 -11.14
CA PRO A 91 -2.59 -7.68 -10.49
C PRO A 91 -1.89 -8.22 -9.24
N ALA A 92 -0.55 -8.27 -9.24
CA ALA A 92 0.23 -8.72 -8.09
C ALA A 92 0.15 -7.72 -6.93
N LEU A 93 0.21 -6.41 -7.21
CA LEU A 93 0.02 -5.39 -6.17
C LEU A 93 -1.39 -5.48 -5.54
N LEU A 94 -2.43 -5.62 -6.38
CA LEU A 94 -3.82 -5.71 -5.90
C LEU A 94 -4.06 -6.95 -5.04
N ALA A 95 -3.51 -8.10 -5.44
CA ALA A 95 -3.61 -9.34 -4.67
C ALA A 95 -2.91 -9.18 -3.31
N TRP A 96 -1.65 -8.73 -3.33
CA TRP A 96 -0.87 -8.49 -2.12
C TRP A 96 -1.54 -7.48 -1.17
N ALA A 97 -2.07 -6.38 -1.70
CA ALA A 97 -2.74 -5.36 -0.90
C ALA A 97 -4.01 -5.91 -0.23
N ARG A 98 -4.85 -6.66 -0.96
CA ARG A 98 -6.05 -7.30 -0.39
C ARG A 98 -5.68 -8.28 0.72
N GLU A 99 -4.74 -9.19 0.45
CA GLU A 99 -4.32 -10.20 1.42
C GLU A 99 -3.80 -9.58 2.72
N LEU A 100 -2.94 -8.56 2.63
CA LEU A 100 -2.40 -7.92 3.83
C LEU A 100 -3.42 -7.05 4.57
N GLN A 101 -4.28 -6.33 3.86
CA GLN A 101 -5.32 -5.53 4.51
C GLN A 101 -6.34 -6.44 5.22
N ASP A 102 -6.74 -7.54 4.59
CA ASP A 102 -7.61 -8.55 5.21
C ASP A 102 -6.95 -9.19 6.42
N PHE A 103 -5.68 -9.57 6.30
CA PHE A 103 -4.89 -10.07 7.42
C PHE A 103 -4.84 -9.05 8.55
N ASN A 104 -4.46 -7.80 8.28
CA ASN A 104 -4.35 -6.73 9.27
C ASN A 104 -5.65 -6.55 10.05
N ARG A 105 -6.79 -6.50 9.36
CA ARG A 105 -8.11 -6.35 9.99
C ARG A 105 -8.53 -7.56 10.81
N HIS A 106 -8.02 -8.77 10.53
CA HIS A 106 -8.32 -9.94 11.36
C HIS A 106 -7.75 -9.83 12.79
N TYR A 107 -6.68 -9.05 12.98
CA TYR A 107 -6.00 -8.91 14.27
C TYR A 107 -6.25 -7.57 14.98
N LEU A 108 -7.10 -6.73 14.40
CA LEU A 108 -7.62 -5.51 15.02
C LEU A 108 -9.08 -5.76 15.42
#